data_AF-A0AAU7EYS3-F1
#
_entry.id   AF-A0AAU7EYS3-F1
#
_cell.length_a   1.000
_cell.length_b   1.000
_cell.length_c   1.000
_cell.angle_alpha   90.00
_cell.angle_beta   90.00
_cell.angle_gamma   90.00
#
_symmetry.space_group_name_H-M   'P 1'
#
loop_
_entity.id
_entity.type
_entity.pdbx_description
1 polymer ?
#
loop_
_entity_poly.entity_id
_entity_poly.type
_entity_poly.pdbx_seq_one_letter_code
_entity_poly.pdbx_strand_id
1 'polypeptide(L)'
;MVALSPEQKGLSKRGQISFFKLNINLSPFPKAQAAQSEWAPGKAVNNSVSVGQIGGDIFYNDTNVLPSASSRTSYEANVGLSNTMSRSNQPGTRLLYSNDPLYITSDHYETVSSIGKWK
;
A
#
# COMPACT_ATOMS: atom_id res chain seq x y z
N MET A 1 15.76 -7.78 -12.36
CA MET A 1 14.63 -8.36 -11.60
C MET A 1 14.98 -8.29 -10.13
N VAL A 2 14.29 -7.45 -9.34
CA VAL A 2 14.45 -7.46 -7.86
C VAL A 2 13.73 -8.71 -7.35
N ALA A 3 14.44 -9.56 -6.62
CA ALA A 3 13.83 -10.74 -6.04
C ALA A 3 12.88 -10.33 -4.90
N LEU A 4 11.62 -10.77 -4.96
CA LEU A 4 10.66 -10.56 -3.88
C LEU A 4 11.21 -11.08 -2.54
N SER A 5 11.06 -10.31 -1.48
CA SER A 5 11.40 -10.70 -0.11
C SER A 5 10.58 -11.93 0.31
N PRO A 6 11.04 -12.72 1.31
CA PRO A 6 10.28 -13.87 1.81
C PRO A 6 8.85 -13.53 2.24
N GLU A 7 8.63 -12.33 2.78
CA GLU A 7 7.33 -11.79 3.14
C GLU A 7 6.45 -11.54 1.89
N GLN A 8 7.03 -10.92 0.85
CA GLN A 8 6.40 -10.69 -0.45
C GLN A 8 6.09 -12.00 -1.20
N LYS A 9 6.94 -13.02 -1.08
CA LYS A 9 6.70 -14.37 -1.60
C LYS A 9 5.62 -15.12 -0.81
N GLY A 10 5.53 -14.89 0.51
CA GLY A 10 4.47 -15.43 1.36
C GLY A 10 3.09 -14.91 0.98
N LEU A 11 2.99 -13.62 0.66
CA LEU A 11 1.79 -12.97 0.12
C LEU A 11 1.35 -13.56 -1.23
N SER A 12 2.29 -14.04 -2.05
CA SER A 12 2.01 -14.67 -3.34
C SER A 12 1.49 -16.11 -3.24
N LYS A 13 1.87 -16.86 -2.19
CA LYS A 13 1.58 -18.31 -2.08
C LYS A 13 0.35 -18.67 -1.25
N ARG A 14 -0.06 -17.84 -0.27
CA ARG A 14 -1.32 -18.03 0.46
C ARG A 14 -2.32 -17.08 -0.17
N GLY A 15 -3.42 -17.62 -0.71
CA GLY A 15 -4.46 -16.89 -1.46
C GLY A 15 -4.49 -15.40 -1.11
N GLN A 16 -3.98 -14.59 -2.04
CA GLN A 16 -3.69 -13.16 -1.88
C GLN A 16 -4.81 -12.42 -1.13
N ILE A 17 -6.05 -12.79 -1.42
CA ILE A 17 -7.30 -12.28 -0.82
C ILE A 17 -7.32 -12.39 0.72
N SER A 18 -6.85 -13.50 1.30
CA SER A 18 -6.89 -13.71 2.75
C SER A 18 -5.77 -12.98 3.49
N PHE A 19 -4.58 -12.82 2.90
CA PHE A 19 -3.51 -12.04 3.54
C PHE A 19 -3.79 -10.53 3.48
N PHE A 20 -4.44 -10.06 2.42
CA PHE A 20 -5.08 -8.74 2.40
C PHE A 20 -6.12 -8.69 3.53
N LYS A 21 -7.16 -9.52 3.53
CA LYS A 21 -8.22 -9.48 4.57
C LYS A 21 -7.74 -9.70 6.03
N LEU A 22 -6.66 -10.44 6.28
CA LEU A 22 -6.14 -10.74 7.62
C LEU A 22 -5.21 -9.64 8.18
N ASN A 23 -4.52 -8.84 7.35
CA ASN A 23 -3.65 -7.75 7.82
C ASN A 23 -4.18 -6.34 7.50
N ILE A 24 -5.22 -6.21 6.68
CA ILE A 24 -6.15 -5.07 6.68
C ILE A 24 -7.48 -5.56 7.24
N ASN A 25 -7.54 -5.69 8.57
CA ASN A 25 -8.82 -5.73 9.29
C ASN A 25 -9.55 -4.36 9.25
N LEU A 26 -9.07 -3.42 8.44
CA LEU A 26 -9.41 -2.01 8.48
C LEU A 26 -9.44 -1.50 7.05
N SER A 27 -10.58 -0.96 6.64
CA SER A 27 -10.68 -0.17 5.41
C SER A 27 -9.49 0.80 5.35
N PRO A 28 -8.76 0.87 4.21
CA PRO A 28 -7.66 1.81 4.09
C PRO A 28 -8.19 3.23 4.32
N PHE A 29 -7.54 3.99 5.20
CA PHE A 29 -7.96 5.34 5.56
C PHE A 29 -7.31 6.36 4.62
N PRO A 30 -8.08 7.06 3.76
CA PRO A 30 -7.52 8.08 2.89
C PRO A 30 -6.88 9.18 3.72
N LYS A 31 -5.80 9.80 3.21
CA LYS A 31 -5.08 10.88 3.92
C LYS A 31 -6.04 12.00 4.37
N ALA A 32 -7.02 12.34 3.54
CA ALA A 32 -8.03 13.35 3.87
C ALA A 32 -8.88 12.97 5.08
N GLN A 33 -9.30 11.71 5.19
CA GLN A 33 -10.08 11.23 6.33
C GLN A 33 -9.21 11.14 7.60
N ALA A 34 -7.97 10.67 7.48
CA ALA A 34 -7.04 10.65 8.60
C ALA A 34 -6.76 12.07 9.14
N ALA A 35 -6.64 13.06 8.24
CA ALA A 35 -6.47 14.46 8.63
C ALA A 35 -7.65 15.02 9.42
N GLN A 36 -8.89 14.55 9.16
CA GLN A 36 -10.06 14.90 9.98
C GLN A 36 -9.96 14.36 11.41
N SER A 37 -9.17 13.31 11.63
CA SER A 37 -8.83 12.77 12.94
C SER A 37 -7.52 13.35 13.51
N GLU A 38 -7.09 14.52 13.02
CA GLU A 38 -5.87 15.22 13.47
C GLU A 38 -4.55 14.53 13.11
N TRP A 39 -4.57 13.55 12.20
CA TRP A 39 -3.34 12.96 11.71
C TRP A 39 -2.57 13.96 10.83
N ALA A 40 -1.25 14.04 11.03
CA ALA A 40 -0.35 14.85 10.21
C ALA A 40 0.63 13.97 9.42
N PRO A 41 1.02 14.39 8.19
CA PRO A 41 2.03 13.68 7.41
C PRO A 41 3.32 13.41 8.20
N GLY A 42 3.84 12.20 8.07
CA GLY A 42 5.05 11.77 8.79
C GLY A 42 4.83 11.31 10.23
N LYS A 43 3.63 11.48 10.81
CA LYS A 43 3.29 10.92 12.13
C LYS A 43 2.76 9.48 12.01
N ALA A 44 2.91 8.73 13.10
CA ALA A 44 2.27 7.43 13.25
C ALA A 44 0.75 7.58 13.15
N VAL A 45 0.09 6.67 12.42
CA VAL A 45 -1.37 6.71 12.20
C VAL A 45 -2.11 6.52 13.53
N ASN A 46 -1.56 5.67 14.40
CA ASN A 46 -2.16 5.34 15.69
C ASN A 46 -2.30 6.54 16.65
N ASN A 47 -1.57 7.64 16.42
CA ASN A 47 -1.71 8.87 17.21
C ASN A 47 -3.11 9.50 17.07
N SER A 48 -3.83 9.15 16.01
CA SER A 48 -5.07 9.81 15.58
C SER A 48 -6.17 8.80 15.26
N VAL A 49 -5.78 7.65 14.69
CA VAL A 49 -6.69 6.57 14.29
C VAL A 49 -6.23 5.29 14.96
N SER A 50 -6.97 4.83 15.96
CA SER A 50 -6.59 3.71 16.86
C SER A 50 -6.28 2.41 16.11
N VAL A 51 -6.87 2.23 14.94
CA VAL A 51 -6.76 1.03 14.14
C VAL A 51 -6.62 1.43 12.66
N GLY A 52 -5.60 0.92 11.99
CA GLY A 52 -5.58 0.88 10.52
C GLY A 52 -4.30 1.42 9.92
N GLN A 53 -4.35 1.67 8.63
CA GLN A 53 -3.25 2.16 7.83
C GLN A 53 -3.74 3.18 6.81
N ILE A 54 -2.86 4.10 6.42
CA ILE A 54 -3.15 5.04 5.32
C ILE A 54 -3.26 4.27 4.00
N GLY A 55 -4.28 4.58 3.23
CA GLY A 55 -4.45 4.08 1.87
C GLY A 55 -5.80 4.47 1.28
N GLY A 56 -6.02 4.12 0.02
CA GLY A 56 -7.25 4.47 -0.70
C GLY A 56 -7.14 5.76 -1.51
N ASP A 57 -6.04 6.49 -1.37
CA ASP A 57 -5.75 7.65 -2.20
C ASP A 57 -5.38 7.23 -3.63
N ILE A 58 -5.70 8.08 -4.61
CA ILE A 58 -5.29 7.90 -6.01
C ILE A 58 -3.76 7.94 -6.09
N PHE A 59 -3.19 6.96 -6.78
CA PHE A 59 -1.79 6.94 -7.17
C PHE A 59 -1.68 7.50 -8.60
N TYR A 60 -1.18 8.73 -8.71
CA TYR A 60 -1.11 9.48 -9.98
C TYR A 60 -0.06 8.94 -10.97
N ASN A 61 0.91 8.14 -10.50
CA ASN A 61 1.95 7.56 -11.34
C ASN A 61 2.81 8.61 -12.09
N ASP A 62 3.09 9.76 -11.47
CA ASP A 62 3.82 10.88 -12.10
C ASP A 62 5.24 10.51 -12.56
N THR A 63 5.86 9.52 -11.90
CA THR A 63 7.19 8.99 -12.25
C THR A 63 7.15 7.90 -13.32
N ASN A 64 5.96 7.50 -13.78
CA ASN A 64 5.73 6.40 -14.71
C ASN A 64 6.32 5.05 -14.25
N VAL A 65 6.40 4.83 -12.94
CA VAL A 65 6.90 3.57 -12.37
C VAL A 65 5.98 2.38 -12.72
N LEU A 66 4.67 2.64 -12.86
CA LEU A 66 3.72 1.68 -13.43
C LEU A 66 3.60 1.88 -14.95
N PRO A 67 3.45 0.80 -15.74
CA PRO A 67 3.20 0.89 -17.18
C PRO A 67 1.97 1.74 -17.50
N SER A 68 2.04 2.70 -18.42
CA SER A 68 0.90 3.54 -18.79
C SER A 68 -0.31 2.72 -19.29
N ALA A 69 -1.52 3.08 -18.86
CA ALA A 69 -2.78 2.48 -19.31
C ALA A 69 -3.89 3.54 -19.28
N SER A 70 -4.51 3.81 -20.44
CA SER A 70 -5.39 4.96 -20.68
C SER A 70 -6.67 5.00 -19.83
N SER A 71 -7.13 3.85 -19.35
CA SER A 71 -8.36 3.71 -18.56
C SER A 71 -8.12 3.15 -17.16
N ARG A 72 -6.86 3.19 -16.68
CA ARG A 72 -6.51 2.67 -15.36
C ARG A 72 -6.38 3.79 -14.34
N THR A 73 -7.26 3.78 -13.35
CA THR A 73 -7.03 4.48 -12.09
C THR A 73 -6.36 3.52 -11.12
N SER A 74 -5.21 3.92 -10.58
CA SER A 74 -4.50 3.18 -9.54
C SER A 74 -4.66 3.89 -8.20
N TYR A 75 -4.61 3.10 -7.13
CA TYR A 75 -4.69 3.55 -5.75
C TYR A 75 -3.50 3.00 -4.98
N GLU A 76 -3.14 3.65 -3.88
CA GLU A 76 -2.07 3.19 -2.99
C GLU A 76 -2.57 2.84 -1.59
N ALA A 77 -1.92 1.87 -0.94
CA ALA A 77 -2.13 1.57 0.47
C ALA A 77 -0.84 1.10 1.16
N ASN A 78 -0.66 1.47 2.42
CA ASN A 78 0.39 0.87 3.25
C ASN A 78 0.06 -0.60 3.51
N VAL A 79 1.05 -1.47 3.37
CA VAL A 79 0.94 -2.89 3.69
C VAL A 79 2.17 -3.34 4.46
N GLY A 80 1.99 -4.25 5.41
CA GLY A 80 3.08 -4.78 6.23
C GLY A 80 3.75 -3.76 7.16
N LEU A 81 3.09 -2.62 7.45
CA LEU A 81 3.62 -1.57 8.31
C LEU A 81 3.00 -1.59 9.71
N SER A 82 3.76 -1.15 10.70
CA SER A 82 3.26 -0.80 12.03
C SER A 82 2.55 0.55 12.00
N ASN A 83 1.36 0.63 12.57
CA ASN A 83 0.58 1.89 12.66
C ASN A 83 1.05 2.79 13.82
N THR A 84 1.83 2.26 14.77
CA THR A 84 2.37 2.99 15.93
C THR A 84 3.72 3.66 15.65
N MET A 85 4.29 3.45 14.47
CA MET A 85 5.58 3.99 14.08
C MET A 85 5.43 4.96 12.90
N SER A 86 6.26 6.00 12.84
CA SER A 86 6.28 6.93 11.72
C SER A 86 6.70 6.23 10.43
N ARG A 87 6.31 6.81 9.29
CA ARG A 87 6.65 6.29 7.97
C ARG A 87 8.15 6.31 7.67
N SER A 88 8.88 7.32 8.16
CA SER A 88 10.33 7.45 7.94
C SER A 88 11.15 6.35 8.62
N ASN A 89 10.57 5.68 9.61
CA ASN A 89 11.25 4.68 10.42
C ASN A 89 10.91 3.25 9.98
N GLN A 90 10.27 3.10 8.81
CA GLN A 90 9.77 1.83 8.31
C GLN A 90 10.07 1.68 6.82
N PRO A 91 10.08 0.45 6.27
CA PRO A 91 10.18 0.23 4.83
C PRO A 91 9.13 1.01 4.04
N GLY A 92 9.47 1.40 2.81
CA GLY A 92 8.60 2.13 1.90
C GLY A 92 7.45 1.31 1.31
N THR A 93 7.03 0.21 1.96
CA THR A 93 6.20 -0.83 1.35
C THR A 93 4.77 -0.37 1.06
N ARG A 94 4.37 -0.41 -0.21
CA ARG A 94 3.00 -0.05 -0.65
C ARG A 94 2.45 -1.08 -1.60
N LEU A 95 1.17 -1.36 -1.44
CA LEU A 95 0.35 -1.95 -2.48
C LEU A 95 -0.09 -0.84 -3.41
N LEU A 96 0.10 -1.05 -4.72
CA LEU A 96 -0.50 -0.25 -5.78
C LEU A 96 -1.54 -1.13 -6.45
N TYR A 97 -2.81 -0.77 -6.31
CA TYR A 97 -3.92 -1.58 -6.75
C TYR A 97 -4.82 -0.83 -7.72
N SER A 98 -5.42 -1.57 -8.63
CA SER A 98 -6.36 -1.11 -9.64
C SER A 98 -7.25 -2.28 -10.04
N ASN A 99 -8.16 -2.09 -11.01
CA ASN A 99 -8.94 -3.20 -11.55
C ASN A 99 -8.05 -4.33 -12.07
N ASP A 100 -6.94 -3.99 -12.74
CA ASP A 100 -5.86 -4.91 -13.07
C ASP A 100 -4.69 -4.16 -13.73
N PRO A 101 -3.42 -4.52 -13.45
CA PRO A 101 -2.92 -5.49 -12.47
C PRO A 101 -2.55 -4.86 -11.10
N LEU A 102 -2.15 -5.71 -10.15
CA LEU A 102 -1.65 -5.34 -8.82
C LEU A 102 -0.13 -5.28 -8.79
N TYR A 103 0.43 -4.28 -8.11
CA TYR A 103 1.87 -4.12 -7.90
C TYR A 103 2.22 -3.88 -6.43
N ILE A 104 3.48 -4.15 -6.08
CA ILE A 104 4.07 -3.79 -4.79
C ILE A 104 5.39 -3.03 -5.01
N THR A 105 5.65 -2.03 -4.18
CA THR A 105 6.97 -1.41 -3.99
C THR A 105 7.41 -1.64 -2.55
N SER A 106 8.71 -1.68 -2.29
CA SER A 106 9.31 -1.72 -0.95
C SER A 106 10.33 -0.60 -0.72
N ASP A 107 10.53 0.25 -1.72
CA ASP A 107 11.63 1.19 -1.86
C ASP A 107 11.11 2.60 -2.22
N HIS A 108 9.98 2.98 -1.63
CA HIS A 108 9.39 4.31 -1.84
C HIS A 108 9.15 4.64 -3.32
N TYR A 109 8.55 3.69 -4.04
CA TYR A 109 8.18 3.83 -5.45
C TYR A 109 9.38 3.95 -6.42
N GLU A 110 10.61 3.66 -5.99
CA GLU A 110 11.76 3.57 -6.90
C GLU A 110 11.61 2.39 -7.87
N THR A 111 11.16 1.24 -7.37
CA THR A 111 10.83 0.09 -8.20
C THR A 111 9.51 -0.54 -7.81
N VAL A 112 8.90 -1.25 -8.77
CA VAL A 112 7.66 -1.99 -8.56
C VAL A 112 7.80 -3.42 -9.09
N SER A 113 7.13 -4.34 -8.41
CA SER A 113 6.97 -5.72 -8.85
C SER A 113 5.50 -6.03 -9.03
N SER A 114 5.13 -6.59 -10.18
CA SER A 114 3.77 -7.13 -10.38
C SER A 114 3.57 -8.33 -9.47
N ILE A 115 2.43 -8.35 -8.78
CA ILE A 115 2.06 -9.47 -7.89
C ILE A 115 0.82 -10.23 -8.38
N GLY A 116 0.21 -9.82 -9.49
CA GLY A 116 -0.89 -10.54 -10.11
C GLY A 116 -2.04 -9.64 -10.53
N LYS A 117 -3.22 -10.24 -10.64
CA LYS A 117 -4.48 -9.61 -11.04
C LYS A 117 -5.52 -9.78 -9.93
N TRP A 118 -6.42 -8.81 -9.79
CA TRP A 118 -7.58 -8.93 -8.92
C TRP A 118 -8.60 -9.87 -9.59
N LYS A 119 -9.33 -10.68 -8.81
CA LYS A 119 -10.36 -11.61 -9.32
C LYS A 119 -11.74 -11.16 -8.87
#